data_AF-A0A5N6PFM9-F1
#
_entry.id   AF-A0A5N6PFM9-F1
#
_cell.length_a   1.000
_cell.length_b   1.000
_cell.length_c   1.000
_cell.angle_alpha   90.00
_cell.angle_beta   90.00
_cell.angle_gamma   90.00
#
_symmetry.space_group_name_H-M   'P 1'
#
loop_
_entity.id
_entity.type
_entity.pdbx_description
1 polymer ?
#
loop_
_entity_poly.entity_id
_entity_poly.type
_entity_poly.pdbx_seq_one_letter_code
_entity_poly.pdbx_strand_id
1 'polypeptide(L)'
;MAAVAVHVFGTPITQGTPTQRAEAAAKSQNADDKLNEVLQASLHSQKAEVGRVNLGRTNTTVVLLYNVTGETMTYQTKHEWHGHVGNYPITIHPGQGVWVIFKHNGTDSKGSVGAVVFNIDNCIDSMIAWNNATNSQNTAYCEMNEPGYYSSWPCDWKVIHNKLMDSGTTSEASMKGFTTKVTILSVGWGISGYKAEIIRNHTV
;
A
#
# COMPACT_ATOMS: atom_id res chain seq x y z
N MET A 1 -4.92 -22.90 -8.40
CA MET A 1 -4.68 -21.44 -8.47
C MET A 1 -3.63 -21.11 -7.43
N ALA A 2 -2.47 -20.58 -7.83
CA ALA A 2 -1.39 -20.26 -6.90
C ALA A 2 -1.76 -19.01 -6.09
N ALA A 3 -1.77 -19.13 -4.76
CA ALA A 3 -1.99 -18.03 -3.85
C ALA A 3 -0.85 -17.01 -4.00
N VAL A 4 -1.19 -15.78 -4.40
CA VAL A 4 -0.24 -14.67 -4.35
C VAL A 4 0.02 -14.36 -2.88
N ALA A 5 1.30 -14.40 -2.50
CA ALA A 5 1.72 -14.36 -1.12
C ALA A 5 1.61 -12.95 -0.54
N VAL A 6 0.58 -12.74 0.27
CA VAL A 6 0.61 -11.69 1.30
C VAL A 6 1.67 -12.11 2.29
N HIS A 7 2.83 -11.48 2.23
CA HIS A 7 3.84 -11.65 3.27
C HIS A 7 3.57 -10.62 4.36
N VAL A 8 3.62 -11.05 5.62
CA VAL A 8 3.62 -10.13 6.77
C VAL A 8 4.94 -10.34 7.46
N PHE A 9 5.71 -9.28 7.57
CA PHE A 9 6.99 -9.30 8.25
C PHE A 9 6.88 -8.50 9.55
N GLY A 10 7.84 -8.71 10.45
CA GLY A 10 7.90 -8.00 11.73
C GLY A 10 7.09 -8.68 12.83
N THR A 11 7.42 -8.33 14.07
CA THR A 11 6.72 -8.85 15.25
C THR A 11 5.67 -7.85 15.68
N PRO A 12 4.43 -8.28 15.97
CA PRO A 12 3.41 -7.36 16.45
C PRO A 12 3.83 -6.74 17.77
N ILE A 13 3.71 -5.43 17.84
CA ILE A 13 3.90 -4.67 19.06
C ILE A 13 2.52 -4.58 19.71
N THR A 14 2.33 -5.37 20.77
CA THR A 14 1.04 -5.49 21.47
C THR A 14 1.02 -4.82 22.83
N GLN A 15 2.19 -4.48 23.38
CA GLN A 15 2.34 -3.94 24.73
C GLN A 15 2.43 -2.41 24.74
N GLY A 16 1.89 -1.79 25.80
CA GLY A 16 1.93 -0.34 26.01
C GLY A 16 0.72 0.41 25.45
N THR A 17 0.68 1.70 25.73
CA THR A 17 -0.34 2.62 25.19
C THR A 17 -0.22 2.72 23.67
N PRO A 18 -1.28 3.15 22.97
CA PRO A 18 -1.20 3.33 21.54
C PRO A 18 -0.01 4.20 21.08
N THR A 19 0.29 5.29 21.78
CA THR A 19 1.44 6.15 21.50
C THR A 19 2.76 5.41 21.67
N GLN A 20 2.93 4.64 22.75
CA GLN A 20 4.12 3.82 22.97
C GLN A 20 4.30 2.78 21.86
N ARG A 21 3.21 2.16 21.39
CA ARG A 21 3.23 1.22 20.27
C ARG A 21 3.63 1.89 18.96
N ALA A 22 3.10 3.09 18.69
CA ALA A 22 3.46 3.89 17.52
C ALA A 22 4.95 4.26 17.53
N GLU A 23 5.47 4.74 18.67
CA GLU A 23 6.90 5.07 18.83
C GLU A 23 7.81 3.86 18.66
N ALA A 24 7.44 2.72 19.24
CA ALA A 24 8.18 1.48 19.10
C ALA A 24 8.14 0.97 17.65
N ALA A 25 6.98 1.09 16.98
CA ALA A 25 6.86 0.77 15.57
C ALA A 25 7.80 1.65 14.75
N ALA A 26 7.78 2.98 14.91
CA ALA A 26 8.63 3.94 14.21
C ALA A 26 10.13 3.65 14.36
N LYS A 27 10.56 3.17 15.54
CA LYS A 27 11.96 2.81 15.79
C LYS A 27 12.40 1.51 15.13
N SER A 28 11.46 0.64 14.75
CA SER A 28 11.73 -0.65 14.09
C SER A 28 11.88 -0.54 12.56
N GLN A 29 11.96 0.68 12.02
CA GLN A 29 11.91 0.99 10.60
C GLN A 29 13.23 0.65 9.86
N ASN A 30 13.62 -0.63 9.83
CA ASN A 30 14.71 -1.13 8.97
C ASN A 30 14.20 -1.36 7.53
N ALA A 31 13.72 -0.28 6.91
CA ALA A 31 12.95 -0.33 5.67
C ALA A 31 13.78 -0.80 4.44
N ASP A 32 15.04 -0.41 4.35
CA ASP A 32 15.78 -0.56 3.09
C ASP A 32 16.30 -1.99 2.86
N ASP A 33 16.74 -2.68 3.93
CA ASP A 33 17.26 -4.04 3.82
C ASP A 33 16.18 -5.05 3.43
N LYS A 34 14.97 -4.89 3.98
CA LYS A 34 13.88 -5.83 3.73
C LYS A 34 13.10 -5.52 2.46
N LEU A 35 13.12 -4.28 1.96
CA LEU A 35 12.66 -3.95 0.60
C LEU A 35 13.40 -4.81 -0.44
N ASN A 36 14.72 -4.99 -0.27
CA ASN A 36 15.51 -5.83 -1.15
C ASN A 36 15.10 -7.31 -1.06
N GLU A 37 14.91 -7.86 0.15
CA GLU A 37 14.43 -9.24 0.33
C GLU A 37 13.08 -9.49 -0.35
N VAL A 38 12.17 -8.53 -0.20
CA VAL A 38 10.83 -8.54 -0.79
C VAL A 38 10.87 -8.44 -2.30
N LEU A 39 11.71 -7.56 -2.83
CA LEU A 39 11.91 -7.41 -4.26
C LEU A 39 12.51 -8.71 -4.84
N GLN A 40 13.48 -9.31 -4.15
CA GLN A 40 14.05 -10.60 -4.53
C GLN A 40 13.02 -11.72 -4.50
N ALA A 41 12.19 -11.81 -3.47
CA ALA A 41 11.10 -12.77 -3.39
C ALA A 41 10.09 -12.57 -4.53
N SER A 42 9.73 -11.32 -4.83
CA SER A 42 8.81 -10.97 -5.93
C SER A 42 9.38 -11.34 -7.30
N LEU A 43 10.67 -11.05 -7.53
CA LEU A 43 11.39 -11.46 -8.74
C LEU A 43 11.48 -12.99 -8.86
N HIS A 44 11.71 -13.69 -7.74
CA HIS A 44 11.77 -15.15 -7.71
C HIS A 44 10.41 -15.77 -8.04
N SER A 45 9.32 -15.26 -7.44
CA SER A 45 7.96 -15.69 -7.77
C SER A 45 7.61 -15.44 -9.24
N GLN A 46 8.01 -14.29 -9.81
CA GLN A 46 7.82 -14.01 -11.24
C GLN A 46 8.57 -15.01 -12.12
N LYS A 47 9.83 -15.32 -11.78
CA LYS A 47 10.63 -16.32 -12.49
C LYS A 47 9.97 -17.71 -12.44
N ALA A 48 9.42 -18.09 -11.29
CA ALA A 48 8.73 -19.37 -11.10
C ALA A 48 7.43 -19.46 -11.90
N GLU A 49 6.67 -18.37 -12.00
CA GLU A 49 5.38 -18.32 -12.70
C GLU A 49 5.51 -18.26 -14.23
N VAL A 50 6.49 -17.52 -14.73
CA VAL A 50 6.63 -17.20 -16.18
C VAL A 50 7.83 -17.92 -16.82
N GLY A 51 8.62 -18.67 -16.06
CA GLY A 51 9.83 -19.38 -16.50
C GLY A 51 11.03 -18.46 -16.83
N ARG A 52 10.83 -17.14 -16.79
CA ARG A 52 11.83 -16.09 -17.03
C ARG A 52 11.51 -14.87 -16.17
N VAL A 53 12.54 -14.12 -15.79
CA VAL A 53 12.36 -12.76 -15.29
C VAL A 53 12.19 -11.87 -16.52
N ASN A 54 10.96 -11.48 -16.83
CA ASN A 54 10.70 -10.53 -17.90
C ASN A 54 10.99 -9.13 -17.35
N LEU A 55 12.17 -8.60 -17.65
CA LEU A 55 12.59 -7.24 -17.27
C LEU A 55 11.92 -6.13 -18.11
N GLY A 56 11.12 -6.49 -19.12
CA GLY A 56 10.32 -5.54 -19.88
C GLY A 56 9.14 -5.07 -19.04
N ARG A 57 8.91 -3.75 -18.98
CA ARG A 57 7.85 -3.03 -18.21
C ARG A 57 6.78 -3.97 -17.68
N THR A 58 7.02 -4.50 -16.49
CA THR A 58 6.03 -5.38 -15.87
C THR A 58 4.94 -4.47 -15.33
N ASN A 59 3.69 -4.69 -15.73
CA ASN A 59 2.54 -4.00 -15.16
C ASN A 59 2.24 -4.49 -13.73
N THR A 60 3.28 -4.87 -12.99
CA THR A 60 3.21 -5.40 -11.63
C THR A 60 3.54 -4.27 -10.68
N THR A 61 2.56 -3.90 -9.87
CA THR A 61 2.75 -3.00 -8.73
C THR A 61 3.08 -3.82 -7.50
N VAL A 62 4.11 -3.41 -6.76
CA VAL A 62 4.38 -3.88 -5.40
C VAL A 62 4.06 -2.72 -4.46
N VAL A 63 3.08 -2.91 -3.58
CA VAL A 63 2.76 -1.94 -2.52
C VAL A 63 3.39 -2.41 -1.22
N LEU A 64 3.89 -1.47 -0.41
CA LEU A 64 4.56 -1.68 0.85
C LEU A 64 3.80 -0.88 1.89
N LEU A 65 3.19 -1.56 2.85
CA LEU A 65 2.34 -0.94 3.87
C LEU A 65 3.01 -0.95 5.23
N TYR A 66 3.21 0.23 5.81
CA TYR A 66 3.82 0.42 7.11
C TYR A 66 2.84 1.05 8.10
N ASN A 67 2.43 0.26 9.09
CA ASN A 67 1.52 0.67 10.15
C ASN A 67 2.29 1.17 11.38
N VAL A 68 2.36 2.49 11.51
CA VAL A 68 2.93 3.25 12.65
C VAL A 68 1.82 3.95 13.43
N THR A 69 0.58 3.51 13.25
CA THR A 69 -0.55 4.14 13.94
C THR A 69 -0.59 3.76 15.40
N GLY A 70 0.09 2.69 15.82
CA GLY A 70 -0.09 2.11 17.14
C GLY A 70 -1.43 1.38 17.31
N GLU A 71 -2.28 1.36 16.29
CA GLU A 71 -3.54 0.58 16.24
C GLU A 71 -3.54 -0.49 15.16
N THR A 72 -4.45 -1.43 15.28
CA THR A 72 -4.67 -2.41 14.22
C THR A 72 -5.42 -1.74 13.06
N MET A 73 -4.90 -1.91 11.84
CA MET A 73 -5.56 -1.52 10.61
C MET A 73 -6.34 -2.70 10.04
N THR A 74 -7.57 -2.47 9.60
CA THR A 74 -8.42 -3.51 9.00
C THR A 74 -8.77 -3.15 7.56
N TYR A 75 -8.69 -4.13 6.67
CA TYR A 75 -9.13 -3.94 5.29
C TYR A 75 -10.63 -3.65 5.24
N GLN A 76 -11.00 -2.63 4.46
CA GLN A 76 -12.40 -2.25 4.26
C GLN A 76 -12.87 -2.58 2.85
N THR A 77 -12.19 -2.02 1.85
CA THR A 77 -12.58 -2.16 0.45
C THR A 77 -11.40 -1.91 -0.48
N LYS A 78 -11.61 -2.17 -1.75
CA LYS A 78 -10.67 -1.93 -2.84
C LYS A 78 -11.40 -1.35 -4.04
N HIS A 79 -10.64 -0.73 -4.93
CA HIS A 79 -11.11 -0.36 -6.25
C HIS A 79 -10.04 -0.69 -7.29
N GLU A 80 -10.43 -1.33 -8.39
CA GLU A 80 -9.51 -1.78 -9.44
C GLU A 80 -9.95 -1.10 -10.74
N TRP A 81 -9.27 -0.01 -11.13
CA TRP A 81 -9.57 0.70 -12.38
C TRP A 81 -9.01 -0.05 -13.60
N HIS A 82 -7.76 -0.53 -13.49
CA HIS A 82 -7.09 -1.28 -14.55
C HIS A 82 -6.18 -2.34 -13.95
N GLY A 83 -6.45 -3.61 -14.25
CA GLY A 83 -5.76 -4.74 -13.66
C GLY A 83 -6.56 -5.39 -12.54
N HIS A 84 -5.93 -6.30 -11.80
CA HIS A 84 -6.54 -6.96 -10.65
C HIS A 84 -5.48 -7.42 -9.64
N VAL A 85 -5.91 -7.60 -8.39
CA VAL A 85 -5.16 -8.28 -7.32
C VAL A 85 -5.79 -9.63 -7.00
N GLY A 86 -4.93 -10.57 -6.60
CA GLY A 86 -5.34 -11.85 -5.99
C GLY A 86 -5.95 -11.67 -4.60
N ASN A 87 -5.17 -11.26 -3.60
CA ASN A 87 -5.62 -11.07 -2.20
C ASN A 87 -4.99 -9.83 -1.56
N TYR A 88 -5.72 -9.20 -0.63
CA TYR A 88 -5.26 -8.12 0.23
C TYR A 88 -5.10 -8.63 1.68
N PRO A 89 -4.22 -8.01 2.49
CA PRO A 89 -4.16 -8.32 3.92
C PRO A 89 -5.47 -7.90 4.59
N ILE A 90 -6.10 -8.81 5.34
CA ILE A 90 -7.35 -8.50 6.05
C ILE A 90 -7.07 -7.60 7.27
N THR A 91 -5.94 -7.82 7.94
CA THR A 91 -5.57 -7.13 9.19
C THR A 91 -4.07 -6.86 9.25
N ILE A 92 -3.68 -5.67 9.71
CA ILE A 92 -2.28 -5.24 9.86
C ILE A 92 -2.11 -4.65 11.27
N HIS A 93 -1.39 -5.34 12.15
CA HIS A 93 -1.19 -4.88 13.53
C HIS A 93 -0.02 -3.87 13.65
N PRO A 94 0.05 -3.06 14.72
CA PRO A 94 1.20 -2.20 14.99
C PRO A 94 2.49 -3.01 15.08
N GLY A 95 3.58 -2.54 14.48
CA GLY A 95 4.83 -3.31 14.45
C GLY A 95 4.82 -4.56 13.55
N GLN A 96 3.65 -5.16 13.29
CA GLN A 96 3.39 -5.99 12.09
C GLN A 96 3.10 -5.08 10.91
N GLY A 97 4.10 -4.31 10.52
CA GLY A 97 3.98 -3.39 9.40
C GLY A 97 5.05 -3.64 8.38
N VAL A 98 5.73 -4.78 8.39
CA VAL A 98 7.03 -4.74 7.73
C VAL A 98 6.85 -4.78 6.21
N TRP A 99 6.07 -5.66 5.57
CA TRP A 99 5.80 -5.50 4.11
C TRP A 99 4.56 -6.26 3.64
N VAL A 100 3.36 -5.66 3.63
CA VAL A 100 2.30 -6.30 2.85
C VAL A 100 2.52 -6.02 1.38
N ILE A 101 3.12 -7.00 0.71
CA ILE A 101 3.21 -7.02 -0.74
C ILE A 101 1.95 -7.66 -1.30
N PHE A 102 1.24 -6.88 -2.09
CA PHE A 102 0.31 -7.45 -3.04
C PHE A 102 0.75 -7.07 -4.44
N LYS A 103 0.65 -8.05 -5.35
CA LYS A 103 0.90 -7.91 -6.77
C LYS A 103 -0.40 -7.51 -7.45
N HIS A 104 -0.46 -6.28 -7.95
CA HIS A 104 -1.54 -5.84 -8.83
C HIS A 104 -1.04 -5.92 -10.27
N ASN A 105 -1.69 -6.75 -11.09
CA ASN A 105 -1.30 -7.04 -12.46
C ASN A 105 -2.15 -6.24 -13.43
N GLY A 106 -1.52 -5.39 -14.24
CA GLY A 106 -2.22 -4.77 -15.37
C GLY A 106 -2.63 -5.79 -16.42
N THR A 107 -3.88 -5.71 -16.85
CA THR A 107 -4.49 -6.63 -17.83
C THR A 107 -4.46 -6.09 -19.26
N ASP A 108 -4.05 -4.83 -19.43
CA ASP A 108 -4.07 -4.11 -20.69
C ASP A 108 -2.88 -3.12 -20.79
N SER A 109 -2.88 -2.28 -21.82
CA SER A 109 -1.87 -1.25 -22.03
C SER A 109 -1.96 -0.07 -21.05
N LYS A 110 -2.96 -0.03 -20.16
CA LYS A 110 -3.12 1.00 -19.13
C LYS A 110 -2.34 0.68 -17.86
N GLY A 111 -1.85 -0.55 -17.74
CA GLY A 111 -0.99 -0.96 -16.64
C GLY A 111 -1.79 -1.31 -15.40
N SER A 112 -1.23 -1.03 -14.22
CA SER A 112 -1.83 -1.39 -12.92
C SER A 112 -2.28 -0.14 -12.19
N VAL A 113 -3.60 0.04 -12.10
CA VAL A 113 -4.25 1.20 -11.48
C VAL A 113 -5.30 0.71 -10.49
N GLY A 114 -5.09 1.01 -9.22
CA GLY A 114 -5.96 0.52 -8.15
C GLY A 114 -5.83 1.31 -6.86
N ALA A 115 -6.75 1.04 -5.94
CA ALA A 115 -6.80 1.58 -4.61
C ALA A 115 -7.17 0.52 -3.58
N VAL A 116 -6.70 0.70 -2.35
CA VAL A 116 -7.12 -0.09 -1.18
C VAL A 116 -7.40 0.84 -0.01
N VAL A 117 -8.39 0.47 0.79
CA VAL A 117 -8.85 1.23 1.95
C VAL A 117 -8.63 0.40 3.20
N PHE A 118 -7.96 0.99 4.17
CA PHE A 118 -7.83 0.45 5.51
C PHE A 118 -8.48 1.37 6.52
N ASN A 119 -9.25 0.79 7.44
CA ASN A 119 -9.74 1.50 8.60
C ASN A 119 -8.73 1.40 9.75
N ILE A 120 -8.51 2.52 10.43
CA ILE A 120 -7.66 2.62 11.62
C ILE A 120 -8.60 2.70 12.83
N ASP A 121 -8.65 1.63 13.63
CA ASP A 121 -9.36 1.57 14.91
C ASP A 121 -10.83 2.06 14.90
N ASN A 122 -11.59 1.72 13.85
CA ASN A 122 -12.96 2.18 13.59
C ASN A 122 -13.12 3.72 13.60
N CYS A 123 -12.04 4.47 13.44
CA CYS A 123 -12.03 5.93 13.61
C CYS A 123 -11.92 6.68 12.27
N ILE A 124 -11.09 6.17 11.35
CA ILE A 124 -10.76 6.80 10.07
C ILE A 124 -10.50 5.73 9.02
N ASP A 125 -11.01 5.96 7.81
CA ASP A 125 -10.61 5.21 6.62
C ASP A 125 -9.47 5.93 5.89
N SER A 126 -8.35 5.23 5.72
CA SER A 126 -7.20 5.65 4.95
C SER A 126 -7.17 4.92 3.61
N MET A 127 -7.34 5.67 2.52
CA MET A 127 -7.25 5.15 1.16
C MET A 127 -5.88 5.44 0.57
N ILE A 128 -5.29 4.43 -0.06
CA ILE A 128 -4.06 4.55 -0.85
C ILE A 128 -4.34 4.07 -2.28
N ALA A 129 -3.80 4.78 -3.25
CA ALA A 129 -3.96 4.49 -4.67
C ALA A 129 -2.64 4.62 -5.43
N TRP A 130 -2.52 3.82 -6.47
CA TRP A 130 -1.35 3.76 -7.35
C TRP A 130 -1.78 3.75 -8.81
N ASN A 131 -0.93 4.33 -9.65
CA ASN A 131 -1.01 4.27 -11.09
C ASN A 131 0.36 3.90 -11.65
N ASN A 132 0.53 2.62 -11.97
CA ASN A 132 1.71 2.08 -12.63
C ASN A 132 1.40 1.90 -14.12
N ALA A 133 1.57 2.97 -14.89
CA ALA A 133 1.19 3.01 -16.29
C ALA A 133 2.32 2.51 -17.19
N THR A 134 1.97 1.79 -18.26
CA THR A 134 2.97 1.30 -19.21
C THR A 134 3.59 2.42 -20.03
N ASN A 135 2.89 3.53 -20.29
CA ASN A 135 3.33 4.58 -21.24
C ASN A 135 3.16 6.03 -20.73
N SER A 136 2.87 6.21 -19.45
CA SER A 136 2.78 7.54 -18.83
C SER A 136 3.56 7.57 -17.52
N GLN A 137 3.64 8.74 -16.91
CA GLN A 137 4.24 8.89 -15.61
C GLN A 137 3.43 8.12 -14.56
N ASN A 138 4.15 7.44 -13.66
CA ASN A 138 3.53 6.78 -12.53
C ASN A 138 3.13 7.81 -11.47
N THR A 139 1.97 7.62 -10.86
CA THR A 139 1.43 8.53 -9.85
C THR A 139 0.94 7.78 -8.62
N ALA A 140 1.00 8.45 -7.47
CA ALA A 140 0.58 7.93 -6.17
C ALA A 140 -0.37 8.90 -5.51
N TYR A 141 -1.42 8.39 -4.86
CA TYR A 141 -2.41 9.22 -4.19
C TYR A 141 -2.88 8.59 -2.89
N CYS A 142 -3.22 9.42 -1.92
CA CYS A 142 -3.94 9.00 -0.73
C CYS A 142 -4.92 10.07 -0.28
N GLU A 143 -6.00 9.63 0.35
CA GLU A 143 -6.92 10.52 1.05
C GLU A 143 -7.49 9.79 2.27
N MET A 144 -7.90 10.56 3.28
CA MET A 144 -8.46 10.05 4.53
C MET A 144 -9.88 10.59 4.68
N ASN A 145 -10.79 9.73 5.16
CA ASN A 145 -12.19 10.07 5.35
C ASN A 145 -12.78 9.37 6.58
N GLU A 146 -14.01 9.78 6.93
CA GLU A 146 -14.81 9.10 7.96
C GLU A 146 -15.05 7.62 7.62
N PRO A 147 -15.18 6.75 8.64
CA PRO A 147 -15.45 5.33 8.43
C PRO A 147 -16.66 5.07 7.54
N GLY A 148 -16.49 4.20 6.55
CA GLY A 148 -17.55 3.80 5.62
C GLY A 148 -17.72 4.74 4.43
N TYR A 149 -17.00 5.87 4.35
CA TYR A 149 -17.08 6.80 3.23
C TYR A 149 -16.89 6.09 1.88
N TYR A 150 -15.84 5.29 1.73
CA TYR A 150 -15.48 4.64 0.45
C TYR A 150 -16.42 3.50 0.02
N SER A 151 -17.25 3.02 0.95
CA SER A 151 -18.26 1.99 0.70
C SER A 151 -19.65 2.58 0.53
N SER A 152 -19.78 3.90 0.63
CA SER A 152 -21.06 4.61 0.61
C SER A 152 -21.27 5.33 -0.73
N TRP A 153 -22.53 5.59 -1.07
CA TRP A 153 -22.94 6.30 -2.28
C TRP A 153 -22.27 7.67 -2.54
N PRO A 154 -21.92 8.50 -1.54
CA PRO A 154 -21.19 9.75 -1.80
C PRO A 154 -19.74 9.56 -2.31
N CYS A 155 -19.16 8.35 -2.22
CA CYS A 155 -17.84 8.10 -2.80
C CYS A 155 -17.93 7.97 -4.32
N ASP A 156 -17.33 8.93 -5.02
CA ASP A 156 -17.16 8.88 -6.47
C ASP A 156 -15.73 8.44 -6.82
N TRP A 157 -15.57 7.14 -7.13
CA TRP A 157 -14.30 6.56 -7.57
C TRP A 157 -13.76 7.18 -8.87
N LYS A 158 -14.59 7.82 -9.70
CA LYS A 158 -14.13 8.56 -10.88
C LYS A 158 -13.43 9.85 -10.49
N VAL A 159 -13.93 10.54 -9.46
CA VAL A 159 -13.27 11.74 -8.91
C VAL A 159 -11.92 11.35 -8.31
N ILE A 160 -11.87 10.27 -7.52
CA ILE A 160 -10.62 9.75 -6.94
C ILE A 160 -9.61 9.37 -8.04
N HIS A 161 -10.06 8.72 -9.10
CA HIS A 161 -9.22 8.38 -10.24
C HIS A 161 -8.59 9.62 -10.89
N ASN A 162 -9.37 10.68 -11.11
CA ASN A 162 -8.85 11.90 -11.70
C ASN A 162 -7.80 12.55 -10.79
N LYS A 163 -8.07 12.62 -9.48
CA LYS A 163 -7.09 13.10 -8.49
C LYS A 163 -5.80 12.27 -8.51
N LEU A 164 -5.89 10.95 -8.66
CA LEU A 164 -4.73 10.06 -8.81
C LEU A 164 -3.96 10.34 -10.10
N MET A 165 -4.64 10.57 -11.22
CA MET A 165 -3.97 10.86 -12.50
C MET A 165 -3.30 12.24 -12.51
N ASP A 166 -3.88 13.20 -11.78
CA ASP A 166 -3.35 14.55 -11.62
C ASP A 166 -2.30 14.65 -10.50
N SER A 167 -2.04 13.58 -9.75
CA SER A 167 -1.09 13.58 -8.64
C SER A 167 0.36 13.39 -9.10
N GLY A 168 1.28 13.55 -8.14
CA GLY A 168 2.71 13.36 -8.37
C GLY A 168 3.21 11.98 -7.94
N THR A 169 4.51 11.90 -7.69
CA THR A 169 5.18 10.70 -7.17
C THR A 169 5.00 10.52 -5.67
N THR A 170 4.40 11.48 -4.97
CA THR A 170 4.12 11.46 -3.53
C THR A 170 2.78 12.11 -3.26
N SER A 171 2.06 11.60 -2.27
CA SER A 171 0.81 12.18 -1.74
C SER A 171 0.76 12.00 -0.23
N GLU A 172 0.18 12.97 0.47
CA GLU A 172 0.02 12.96 1.92
C GLU A 172 -1.37 13.49 2.30
N ALA A 173 -1.99 12.84 3.29
CA ALA A 173 -3.26 13.24 3.86
C ALA A 173 -3.20 13.11 5.39
N SER A 174 -3.86 14.01 6.11
CA SER A 174 -3.91 14.01 7.58
C SER A 174 -5.35 14.17 8.07
N MET A 175 -5.77 13.37 9.04
CA MET A 175 -7.11 13.41 9.63
C MET A 175 -7.09 12.87 11.07
N LYS A 176 -7.83 13.51 11.99
CA LYS A 176 -7.98 13.15 13.43
C LYS A 176 -6.71 12.58 14.10
N GLY A 177 -5.57 13.21 13.89
CA GLY A 177 -4.31 12.80 14.53
C GLY A 177 -3.59 11.62 13.86
N PHE A 178 -3.96 11.27 12.63
CA PHE A 178 -3.21 10.34 11.79
C PHE A 178 -2.80 10.98 10.48
N THR A 179 -1.72 10.47 9.90
CA THR A 179 -1.21 10.88 8.60
C THR A 179 -0.95 9.65 7.74
N THR A 180 -1.43 9.66 6.50
CA THR A 180 -1.05 8.69 5.47
C THR A 180 -0.19 9.39 4.46
N LYS A 181 0.95 8.77 4.14
CA LYS A 181 1.86 9.21 3.09
C LYS A 181 2.13 8.08 2.13
N VAL A 182 1.95 8.32 0.84
CA VAL A 182 2.25 7.35 -0.22
C VAL A 182 3.34 7.92 -1.12
N THR A 183 4.38 7.15 -1.39
CA THR A 183 5.54 7.54 -2.21
C THR A 183 5.90 6.43 -3.20
N ILE A 184 6.19 6.81 -4.45
CA ILE A 184 6.72 5.88 -5.44
C ILE A 184 8.19 5.60 -5.12
N LEU A 185 8.53 4.33 -5.02
CA LEU A 185 9.90 3.84 -4.89
C LEU A 185 10.43 3.47 -6.27
N SER A 186 11.61 4.00 -6.58
CA SER A 186 12.41 3.49 -7.69
C SER A 186 13.04 2.15 -7.28
N VAL A 187 12.29 1.08 -7.49
CA VAL A 187 12.86 -0.26 -7.44
C VAL A 187 13.42 -0.57 -8.82
N GLY A 188 14.68 -1.02 -8.91
CA GLY A 188 15.29 -1.35 -10.20
C GLY A 188 14.49 -2.43 -10.95
N TRP A 189 14.93 -2.79 -12.16
CA TRP A 189 14.43 -3.97 -12.90
C TRP A 189 13.02 -3.87 -13.49
N GLY A 190 12.47 -2.66 -13.66
CA GLY A 190 11.18 -2.47 -14.35
C GLY A 190 9.94 -2.87 -13.53
N ILE A 191 10.09 -2.93 -12.20
CA ILE A 191 9.00 -3.02 -11.23
C ILE A 191 8.75 -1.60 -10.69
N SER A 192 7.51 -1.27 -10.35
CA SER A 192 7.22 -0.03 -9.62
C SER A 192 6.78 -0.34 -8.20
N GLY A 193 7.53 0.17 -7.24
CA GLY A 193 7.24 0.04 -5.82
C GLY A 193 6.46 1.25 -5.31
N TYR A 194 5.53 1.03 -4.39
CA TYR A 194 4.77 2.09 -3.72
C TYR A 194 4.87 1.89 -2.23
N LYS A 195 5.42 2.86 -1.50
CA LYS A 195 5.48 2.85 -0.05
C LYS A 195 4.33 3.65 0.51
N ALA A 196 3.55 3.06 1.40
CA ALA A 196 2.50 3.71 2.17
C ALA A 196 2.84 3.65 3.66
N GLU A 197 2.94 4.82 4.28
CA GLU A 197 3.23 5.00 5.69
C GLU A 197 2.00 5.60 6.36
N ILE A 198 1.45 4.90 7.34
CA ILE A 198 0.27 5.35 8.09
C ILE A 198 0.72 5.57 9.53
N ILE A 199 0.68 6.82 9.98
CA ILE A 199 1.39 7.31 11.15
C ILE A 199 0.39 7.94 12.12
N ARG A 200 0.57 7.71 13.43
CA ARG A 200 -0.09 8.54 14.45
C ARG A 200 0.72 9.81 14.67
N ASN A 201 0.07 10.95 14.58
CA ASN A 201 0.64 12.25 14.90
C ASN A 201 0.73 12.39 16.42
N HIS A 202 1.92 12.69 16.92
CA HIS A 202 2.09 13.08 18.31
C HIS A 202 1.36 14.39 18.54
N THR A 203 0.27 14.37 19.28
CA THR A 203 -0.30 15.58 19.86
C THR A 203 0.66 16.00 20.97
N VAL A 204 1.30 17.15 20.77
CA VAL A 204 2.10 17.83 21.80
C VAL A 204 1.18 18.30 22.92
#